data_AF-A0A1H5RHX5-F1
#
_entry.id   AF-A0A1H5RHX5-F1
#
_cell.length_a   1.000
_cell.length_b   1.000
_cell.length_c   1.000
_cell.angle_alpha   90.00
_cell.angle_beta   90.00
_cell.angle_gamma   90.00
#
_symmetry.space_group_name_H-M   'P 1'
#
loop_
_entity.id
_entity.type
_entity.pdbx_description
1 polymer ?
#
loop_
_entity_poly.entity_id
_entity_poly.type
_entity_poly.pdbx_seq_one_letter_code
_entity_poly.pdbx_strand_id
1 'polypeptide(L)'
;MADWKTDDEVRSAADRAARRLIDLFDDEQPDGKWLGSPETYPNGGGAVLLRGLLDDAGKVISLDPQKIIDEFERMKKVGRALDQDTSTDIIDAFRTIDYSVQDWEGGGADAFRHQISMIQAFLGQQASYLVKTVESLAILLAASVQARRDYIAAADATSAAVAKALQQHADADTKIAISVSASVVSAVLGVATGGAWFTASAGVVIGASSAGLQLAVDGDKFAEVAAGYKTAKDQVLTTYQDVIETALGRVQDAERDLLGEKNELFAPMPPSITVASPSFHYGDFSSGDRPVVEFDPKVDQEHRKLIDQHGPAGLTDPATPIQRRLDG
;
A
#
# COMPACT_ATOMS: atom_id res chain seq x y z
N MET A 1 -12.50 -16.31 7.61
CA MET A 1 -11.72 -16.57 6.38
C MET A 1 -12.42 -15.79 5.29
N ALA A 2 -11.71 -14.90 4.60
CA ALA A 2 -12.29 -14.14 3.50
C ALA A 2 -12.53 -15.10 2.31
N ASP A 3 -13.75 -15.06 1.77
CA ASP A 3 -14.25 -16.00 0.76
C ASP A 3 -13.83 -15.55 -0.65
N TRP A 4 -12.54 -15.70 -0.96
CA TRP A 4 -12.01 -15.53 -2.32
C TRP A 4 -11.78 -16.89 -2.99
N LYS A 5 -11.86 -16.87 -4.31
CA LYS A 5 -11.64 -18.05 -5.14
C LYS A 5 -10.19 -18.50 -5.06
N THR A 6 -9.99 -19.78 -4.77
CA THR A 6 -8.67 -20.40 -4.64
C THR A 6 -8.00 -20.55 -6.00
N ASP A 7 -6.68 -20.68 -6.01
CA ASP A 7 -5.94 -20.91 -7.27
C ASP A 7 -6.42 -22.19 -7.97
N ASP A 8 -6.77 -23.22 -7.20
CA ASP A 8 -7.28 -24.48 -7.72
C ASP A 8 -8.66 -24.33 -8.34
N GLU A 9 -9.56 -23.53 -7.76
CA GLU A 9 -10.85 -23.21 -8.38
C GLU A 9 -10.68 -22.50 -9.72
N VAL A 10 -9.76 -21.54 -9.81
CA VAL A 10 -9.48 -20.79 -11.04
C VAL A 10 -8.89 -21.70 -12.12
N ARG A 11 -7.88 -22.52 -11.78
CA ARG A 11 -7.29 -23.50 -12.70
C ARG A 11 -8.30 -24.56 -13.13
N SER A 12 -9.14 -25.02 -12.21
CA SER A 12 -10.20 -26.00 -12.52
C SER A 12 -11.24 -25.42 -13.48
N ALA A 13 -11.60 -24.14 -13.35
CA ALA A 13 -12.51 -23.48 -14.29
C ALA A 13 -11.89 -23.37 -15.69
N ALA A 14 -10.61 -23.02 -15.78
CA ALA A 14 -9.86 -22.97 -17.03
C ALA A 14 -9.79 -24.35 -17.73
N ASP A 15 -9.44 -25.41 -16.98
CA ASP A 15 -9.40 -26.78 -17.50
C ASP A 15 -10.78 -27.24 -18.00
N ARG A 16 -11.85 -26.98 -17.23
CA ARG A 16 -13.22 -27.30 -17.66
C ARG A 16 -13.60 -26.59 -18.95
N ALA A 17 -13.37 -25.28 -19.04
CA ALA A 17 -13.68 -24.51 -20.24
C ALA A 17 -12.88 -25.00 -21.46
N ALA A 18 -11.59 -25.31 -21.29
CA ALA A 18 -10.74 -25.84 -22.34
C ALA A 18 -11.27 -27.19 -22.86
N ARG A 19 -11.59 -28.12 -21.96
CA ARG A 19 -12.13 -29.43 -22.31
C ARG A 19 -13.46 -29.32 -23.06
N ARG A 20 -14.36 -28.45 -22.60
CA ARG A 20 -15.64 -28.21 -23.29
C ARG A 20 -15.43 -27.63 -24.69
N LEU A 21 -14.52 -26.67 -24.86
CA LEU A 21 -14.19 -26.16 -26.18
C LEU A 21 -13.61 -27.23 -27.11
N ILE A 22 -12.78 -28.14 -26.59
CA ILE A 22 -12.28 -29.31 -27.34
C ILE A 22 -13.45 -30.21 -27.76
N ASP A 23 -14.36 -30.53 -26.85
CA ASP A 23 -15.54 -31.35 -27.13
C ASP A 23 -16.41 -30.74 -28.25
N LEU A 24 -16.67 -29.43 -28.20
CA LEU A 24 -17.44 -28.73 -29.23
C LEU A 24 -16.75 -28.76 -30.61
N PHE A 25 -15.44 -28.56 -30.64
CA PHE A 25 -14.68 -28.62 -31.89
C PHE A 25 -14.68 -30.04 -32.49
N ASP A 26 -14.45 -31.05 -31.66
CA ASP A 26 -14.40 -32.44 -32.09
C ASP A 26 -15.80 -32.92 -32.57
N ASP A 27 -16.90 -32.40 -32.01
CA ASP A 27 -18.27 -32.61 -32.50
C ASP A 27 -18.52 -31.96 -33.89
N GLU A 28 -18.00 -30.74 -34.10
CA GLU A 28 -18.08 -30.06 -35.40
C GLU A 28 -17.21 -30.69 -36.50
N GLN A 29 -16.07 -31.27 -36.12
CA GLN A 29 -15.11 -31.88 -37.04
C GLN A 29 -14.80 -33.34 -36.66
N PRO A 30 -15.76 -34.27 -36.80
CA PRO A 30 -15.61 -35.65 -36.34
C PRO A 30 -14.48 -36.41 -37.04
N ASP A 31 -14.16 -36.05 -38.28
CA ASP A 31 -13.07 -36.64 -39.07
C ASP A 31 -11.71 -35.95 -38.83
N GLY A 32 -11.72 -34.79 -38.16
CA GLY A 32 -10.56 -33.95 -37.91
C GLY A 32 -10.26 -33.85 -36.42
N LYS A 33 -9.61 -34.87 -35.84
CA LYS A 33 -9.10 -34.85 -34.45
C LYS A 33 -7.92 -33.88 -34.28
N TRP A 34 -8.01 -32.67 -34.82
CA TRP A 34 -6.94 -31.69 -34.84
C TRP A 34 -6.70 -31.09 -33.45
N LEU A 35 -7.76 -30.93 -32.64
CA LEU A 35 -7.61 -30.65 -31.22
C LEU A 35 -7.35 -31.95 -30.45
N GLY A 36 -8.33 -32.86 -30.39
CA GLY A 36 -8.22 -34.14 -29.69
C GLY A 36 -7.96 -34.01 -28.18
N SER A 37 -8.05 -35.12 -27.45
CA SER A 37 -7.78 -35.15 -26.00
C SER A 37 -6.31 -34.77 -25.71
N PRO A 38 -6.04 -33.81 -24.80
CA PRO A 38 -4.69 -33.43 -24.39
C PRO A 38 -3.87 -34.61 -23.81
N GLU A 39 -4.54 -35.57 -23.17
CA GLU A 39 -3.92 -36.77 -22.62
C GLU A 39 -3.43 -37.73 -23.72
N THR A 40 -4.16 -37.77 -24.83
CA THR A 40 -3.85 -38.63 -25.98
C THR A 40 -2.81 -37.98 -26.88
N TYR A 41 -2.87 -36.65 -27.05
CA TYR A 41 -1.98 -35.87 -27.90
C TYR A 41 -1.37 -34.68 -27.12
N PRO A 42 -0.32 -34.90 -26.31
CA PRO A 42 0.23 -33.89 -25.41
C PRO A 42 0.87 -32.67 -26.11
N ASN A 43 1.12 -32.77 -27.42
CA ASN A 43 1.59 -31.66 -28.27
C ASN A 43 0.57 -31.27 -29.36
N GLY A 44 -0.66 -31.80 -29.29
CA GLY A 44 -1.74 -31.52 -30.23
C GLY A 44 -2.45 -30.19 -29.96
N GLY A 45 -3.38 -29.82 -30.83
CA GLY A 45 -4.11 -28.55 -30.71
C GLY A 45 -4.88 -28.43 -29.39
N GLY A 46 -5.47 -29.52 -28.88
CA GLY A 46 -6.18 -29.54 -27.61
C GLY A 46 -5.27 -29.24 -26.42
N ALA A 47 -4.04 -29.78 -26.42
CA ALA A 47 -3.05 -29.47 -25.40
C ALA A 47 -2.58 -28.01 -25.45
N VAL A 48 -2.47 -27.43 -26.66
CA VAL A 48 -2.15 -26.01 -26.84
C VAL A 48 -3.27 -25.12 -26.31
N LEU A 49 -4.54 -25.46 -26.61
CA LEU A 49 -5.70 -24.72 -26.11
C LEU A 49 -5.77 -24.77 -24.57
N LEU A 50 -5.64 -25.96 -23.98
CA LEU A 50 -5.62 -26.14 -22.53
C LEU A 50 -4.50 -25.31 -21.88
N ARG A 51 -3.28 -25.36 -22.43
CA ARG A 51 -2.16 -24.55 -21.92
C ARG A 51 -2.46 -23.06 -22.00
N GLY A 52 -3.02 -22.58 -23.10
CA GLY A 52 -3.39 -21.17 -23.25
C GLY A 52 -4.39 -20.70 -22.20
N LEU A 53 -5.43 -21.50 -21.92
CA LEU A 53 -6.40 -21.17 -20.87
C LEU A 53 -5.78 -21.22 -19.47
N LEU A 54 -4.89 -22.20 -19.20
CA LEU A 54 -4.15 -22.26 -17.94
C LEU A 54 -3.17 -21.10 -17.76
N ASP A 55 -2.51 -20.64 -18.83
CA ASP A 55 -1.65 -19.47 -18.82
C ASP A 55 -2.45 -18.20 -18.52
N ASP A 56 -3.66 -18.09 -19.07
CA ASP A 56 -4.59 -16.99 -18.77
C ASP A 56 -5.06 -17.01 -17.31
N ALA A 57 -5.39 -18.19 -16.76
CA ALA A 57 -5.64 -18.37 -15.34
C ALA A 57 -4.42 -17.96 -14.50
N GLY A 58 -3.21 -18.31 -14.97
CA GLY A 58 -1.92 -17.92 -14.41
C GLY A 58 -1.76 -16.42 -14.20
N LYS A 59 -2.25 -15.60 -15.14
CA LYS A 59 -2.21 -14.13 -15.01
C LYS A 59 -3.10 -13.64 -13.87
N VAL A 60 -4.30 -14.18 -13.74
CA VAL A 60 -5.27 -13.76 -12.71
C VAL A 60 -4.84 -14.20 -11.31
N ILE A 61 -4.26 -15.40 -11.17
CA ILE A 61 -3.75 -15.91 -9.88
C ILE A 61 -2.41 -15.30 -9.47
N SER A 62 -1.69 -14.64 -10.39
CA SER A 62 -0.38 -14.02 -10.11
C SER A 62 -0.43 -13.00 -8.97
N LEU A 63 -1.58 -12.33 -8.80
CA LEU A 63 -1.91 -11.55 -7.63
C LEU A 63 -2.52 -12.47 -6.56
N ASP A 64 -1.73 -12.72 -5.53
CA ASP A 64 -2.10 -13.52 -4.38
C ASP A 64 -2.75 -12.64 -3.29
N PRO A 65 -4.07 -12.79 -3.04
CA PRO A 65 -4.79 -12.02 -2.03
C PRO A 65 -4.16 -12.13 -0.64
N GLN A 66 -3.62 -13.30 -0.29
CA GLN A 66 -3.04 -13.54 1.03
C GLN A 66 -1.75 -12.75 1.20
N LYS A 67 -0.87 -12.75 0.20
CA LYS A 67 0.37 -11.94 0.24
C LYS A 67 0.06 -10.45 0.32
N ILE A 68 -0.99 -9.98 -0.37
CA ILE A 68 -1.42 -8.59 -0.30
C ILE A 68 -1.92 -8.26 1.12
N ILE A 69 -2.67 -9.16 1.77
CA ILE A 69 -3.11 -9.01 3.17
C ILE A 69 -1.93 -9.00 4.13
N ASP A 70 -0.97 -9.90 3.96
CA ASP A 70 0.21 -9.97 4.81
C ASP A 70 1.02 -8.66 4.74
N GLU A 71 1.20 -8.14 3.53
CA GLU A 71 1.88 -6.86 3.31
C GLU A 71 1.07 -5.66 3.83
N PHE A 72 -0.25 -5.70 3.67
CA PHE A 72 -1.18 -4.73 4.23
C PHE A 72 -1.06 -4.66 5.76
N GLU A 73 -1.10 -5.81 6.45
CA GLU A 73 -0.98 -5.85 7.91
C GLU A 73 0.43 -5.44 8.38
N ARG A 74 1.47 -5.79 7.61
CA ARG A 74 2.84 -5.32 7.86
C ARG A 74 2.91 -3.78 7.81
N MET A 75 2.40 -3.17 6.75
CA MET A 75 2.44 -1.71 6.56
C MET A 75 1.56 -0.98 7.59
N LYS A 76 0.37 -1.51 7.90
CA LYS A 76 -0.50 -1.01 8.96
C LYS A 76 0.17 -1.02 10.34
N LYS A 77 0.90 -2.09 10.67
CA LYS A 77 1.67 -2.17 11.92
C LYS A 77 2.72 -1.07 12.01
N VAL A 78 3.44 -0.81 10.90
CA VAL A 78 4.42 0.28 10.82
C VAL A 78 3.74 1.64 10.92
N GLY A 79 2.63 1.85 10.21
CA GLY A 79 1.86 3.09 10.24
C GLY A 79 1.40 3.44 11.66
N ARG A 80 0.82 2.48 12.39
CA ARG A 80 0.43 2.67 13.80
C ARG A 80 1.59 3.00 14.72
N ALA A 81 2.79 2.46 14.45
CA ALA A 81 3.96 2.76 15.26
C ALA A 81 4.47 4.19 15.05
N LEU A 82 4.23 4.77 13.86
CA LEU A 82 4.70 6.11 13.47
C LEU A 82 3.64 7.21 13.65
N ASP A 83 2.37 6.82 13.77
CA ASP A 83 1.26 7.75 13.92
C ASP A 83 1.25 8.41 15.30
N GLN A 84 1.28 9.75 15.30
CA GLN A 84 1.32 10.57 16.51
C GLN A 84 0.02 10.58 17.28
N ASP A 85 -1.09 10.21 16.66
CA ASP A 85 -2.39 10.19 17.33
C ASP A 85 -2.67 8.84 18.01
N THR A 86 -1.94 7.78 17.61
CA THR A 86 -2.20 6.42 18.10
C THR A 86 -1.01 5.73 18.75
N SER A 87 0.22 6.17 18.50
CA SER A 87 1.43 5.61 19.12
C SER A 87 1.68 6.22 20.50
N THR A 88 1.38 5.45 21.56
CA THR A 88 1.61 5.86 22.95
C THR A 88 3.07 6.24 23.21
N ASP A 89 4.02 5.49 22.64
CA ASP A 89 5.44 5.75 22.81
C ASP A 89 5.86 7.12 22.23
N ILE A 90 5.32 7.48 21.05
CA ILE A 90 5.60 8.78 20.42
C ILE A 90 4.94 9.92 21.19
N ILE A 91 3.68 9.74 21.61
CA ILE A 91 2.94 10.72 22.41
C ILE A 91 3.66 10.98 23.73
N ASP A 92 4.06 9.93 24.44
CA ASP A 92 4.74 10.02 25.73
C ASP A 92 6.15 10.61 25.58
N ALA A 93 6.87 10.28 24.51
CA ALA A 93 8.15 10.90 24.19
C ALA A 93 8.00 12.41 23.95
N PHE A 94 7.06 12.84 23.10
CA PHE A 94 6.84 14.27 22.84
C PHE A 94 6.35 15.01 24.09
N ARG A 95 5.45 14.42 24.90
CA ARG A 95 5.07 15.00 26.18
C ARG A 95 6.26 15.17 27.12
N THR A 96 7.09 14.13 27.26
CA THR A 96 8.27 14.17 28.13
C THR A 96 9.24 15.26 27.69
N ILE A 97 9.45 15.39 26.38
CA ILE A 97 10.28 16.43 25.79
C ILE A 97 9.69 17.81 26.09
N ASP A 98 8.41 18.04 25.82
CA ASP A 98 7.72 19.31 26.09
C ASP A 98 7.83 19.70 27.57
N TYR A 99 7.58 18.76 28.49
CA TYR A 99 7.76 18.98 29.94
C TYR A 99 9.21 19.28 30.34
N SER A 100 10.19 18.79 29.57
CA SER A 100 11.61 19.00 29.87
C SER A 100 12.11 20.36 29.38
N VAL A 101 11.47 20.94 28.36
CA VAL A 101 11.88 22.21 27.73
C VAL A 101 10.86 23.35 27.91
N GLN A 102 9.72 23.12 28.56
CA GLN A 102 8.67 24.13 28.74
C GLN A 102 9.19 25.40 29.44
N ASP A 103 10.10 25.24 30.40
CA ASP A 103 10.61 26.32 31.24
C ASP A 103 11.93 26.90 30.69
N TRP A 104 12.37 26.46 29.50
CA TRP A 104 13.60 26.95 28.86
C TRP A 104 13.31 28.20 28.01
N GLU A 105 14.19 29.18 28.10
CA GLU A 105 14.09 30.46 27.42
C GLU A 105 15.38 30.79 26.67
N GLY A 106 15.26 31.47 25.54
CA GLY A 106 16.38 31.91 24.69
C GLY A 106 16.43 31.22 23.33
N GLY A 107 17.36 31.67 22.47
CA GLY A 107 17.41 31.22 21.08
C GLY A 107 17.75 29.74 20.89
N GLY A 108 18.35 29.10 21.89
CA GLY A 108 18.68 27.69 21.91
C GLY A 108 17.45 26.83 22.26
N ALA A 109 16.64 27.28 23.22
CA ALA A 109 15.34 26.68 23.52
C ALA A 109 14.40 26.70 22.29
N ASP A 110 14.35 27.84 21.58
CA ASP A 110 13.55 27.99 20.36
C ASP A 110 14.03 27.07 19.24
N ALA A 111 15.34 26.92 19.08
CA ALA A 111 15.93 25.99 18.11
C ALA A 111 15.57 24.52 18.45
N PHE A 112 15.64 24.12 19.73
CA PHE A 112 15.21 22.78 20.16
C PHE A 112 13.72 22.53 19.90
N ARG A 113 12.84 23.47 20.26
CA ARG A 113 11.40 23.39 19.96
C ARG A 113 11.13 23.30 18.46
N HIS A 114 11.85 24.08 17.67
CA HIS A 114 11.77 24.02 16.22
C HIS A 114 12.19 22.64 15.69
N GLN A 115 13.27 22.05 16.20
CA GLN A 115 13.69 20.69 15.83
C GLN A 115 12.65 19.63 16.20
N ILE A 116 12.01 19.74 17.37
CA ILE A 116 10.93 18.84 17.79
C ILE A 116 9.75 18.94 16.83
N SER A 117 9.35 20.16 16.45
CA SER A 117 8.30 20.40 15.44
C SER A 117 8.66 19.80 14.07
N MET A 118 9.93 19.88 13.64
CA MET A 118 10.38 19.23 12.41
C MET A 118 10.31 17.70 12.48
N ILE A 119 10.68 17.09 13.63
CA ILE A 119 10.52 15.64 13.87
C ILE A 119 9.03 15.26 13.79
N GLN A 120 8.15 16.08 14.39
CA GLN A 120 6.71 15.86 14.34
C GLN A 120 6.20 15.91 12.89
N ALA A 121 6.56 16.94 12.14
CA ALA A 121 6.18 17.07 10.74
C ALA A 121 6.68 15.88 9.90
N PHE A 122 7.94 15.45 10.09
CA PHE A 122 8.51 14.29 9.40
C PHE A 122 7.72 13.01 9.69
N LEU A 123 7.42 12.72 10.97
CA LEU A 123 6.67 11.51 11.35
C LEU A 123 5.24 11.53 10.78
N GLY A 124 4.54 12.68 10.84
CA GLY A 124 3.21 12.83 10.24
C GLY A 124 3.24 12.63 8.72
N GLN A 125 4.29 13.12 8.06
CA GLN A 125 4.50 12.91 6.64
C GLN A 125 4.74 11.43 6.29
N GLN A 126 5.61 10.73 7.05
CA GLN A 126 5.82 9.29 6.88
C GLN A 126 4.52 8.49 7.06
N ALA A 127 3.73 8.83 8.09
CA ALA A 127 2.43 8.21 8.32
C ALA A 127 1.47 8.42 7.14
N SER A 128 1.43 9.62 6.56
CA SER A 128 0.61 9.93 5.38
C SER A 128 0.99 9.10 4.14
N TYR A 129 2.27 8.92 3.84
CA TYR A 129 2.69 8.06 2.72
C TYR A 129 2.40 6.58 2.96
N LEU A 130 2.51 6.11 4.21
CA LEU A 130 2.11 4.76 4.57
C LEU A 130 0.62 4.54 4.36
N VAL A 131 -0.23 5.52 4.72
CA VAL A 131 -1.66 5.47 4.44
C VAL A 131 -1.91 5.30 2.95
N LYS A 132 -1.32 6.14 2.09
CA LYS A 132 -1.45 6.01 0.62
C LYS A 132 -1.04 4.63 0.10
N THR A 133 0.05 4.08 0.62
CA THR A 133 0.54 2.75 0.24
C THR A 133 -0.46 1.66 0.62
N VAL A 134 -1.04 1.77 1.82
CA VAL A 134 -2.00 0.79 2.28
C VAL A 134 -3.35 0.90 1.56
N GLU A 135 -3.77 2.11 1.19
CA GLU A 135 -4.92 2.31 0.29
C GLU A 135 -4.69 1.63 -1.07
N SER A 136 -3.49 1.71 -1.64
CA SER A 136 -3.15 0.99 -2.87
C SER A 136 -3.17 -0.53 -2.68
N LEU A 137 -2.68 -1.06 -1.56
CA LEU A 137 -2.77 -2.50 -1.24
C LEU A 137 -4.23 -2.96 -1.10
N ALA A 138 -5.09 -2.14 -0.51
CA ALA A 138 -6.52 -2.40 -0.42
C ALA A 138 -7.20 -2.49 -1.80
N ILE A 139 -6.84 -1.59 -2.72
CA ILE A 139 -7.31 -1.60 -4.11
C ILE A 139 -6.85 -2.88 -4.82
N LEU A 140 -5.58 -3.25 -4.69
CA LEU A 140 -5.01 -4.46 -5.28
C LEU A 140 -5.67 -5.73 -4.74
N LEU A 141 -5.97 -5.76 -3.44
CA LEU A 141 -6.66 -6.88 -2.81
C LEU A 141 -8.05 -7.06 -3.42
N ALA A 142 -8.84 -5.99 -3.50
CA ALA A 142 -10.17 -6.05 -4.09
C ALA A 142 -10.13 -6.47 -5.57
N ALA A 143 -9.18 -5.92 -6.33
CA ALA A 143 -8.94 -6.27 -7.73
C ALA A 143 -8.62 -7.76 -7.88
N SER A 144 -7.71 -8.29 -7.06
CA SER A 144 -7.32 -9.71 -7.11
C SER A 144 -8.49 -10.66 -6.83
N VAL A 145 -9.33 -10.34 -5.84
CA VAL A 145 -10.50 -11.16 -5.49
C VAL A 145 -11.53 -11.13 -6.61
N GLN A 146 -11.81 -9.95 -7.15
CA GLN A 146 -12.81 -9.79 -8.21
C GLN A 146 -12.33 -10.40 -9.54
N ALA A 147 -11.04 -10.29 -9.88
CA ALA A 147 -10.47 -10.89 -11.07
C ALA A 147 -10.65 -12.40 -11.12
N ARG A 148 -10.40 -13.06 -9.98
CA ARG A 148 -10.61 -14.51 -9.86
C ARG A 148 -12.08 -14.89 -10.06
N ARG A 149 -13.01 -14.08 -9.54
CA ARG A 149 -14.46 -14.30 -9.70
C ARG A 149 -14.91 -14.10 -11.15
N ASP A 150 -14.52 -12.99 -11.77
CA ASP A 150 -14.92 -12.66 -13.14
C ASP A 150 -14.32 -13.65 -14.16
N TYR A 151 -13.08 -14.08 -13.94
CA TYR A 151 -12.46 -15.12 -14.77
C TYR A 151 -13.20 -16.45 -14.67
N ILE A 152 -13.54 -16.90 -13.46
CA ILE A 152 -14.33 -18.14 -13.27
C ILE A 152 -15.70 -17.99 -13.94
N ALA A 153 -16.37 -16.84 -13.79
CA ALA A 153 -17.64 -16.58 -14.45
C ALA A 153 -17.50 -16.68 -15.99
N ALA A 154 -16.44 -16.12 -16.57
CA ALA A 154 -16.17 -16.23 -18.01
C ALA A 154 -15.96 -17.69 -18.45
N ALA A 155 -15.20 -18.47 -17.69
CA ALA A 155 -14.95 -19.89 -17.96
C ALA A 155 -16.22 -20.75 -17.82
N ASP A 156 -17.03 -20.50 -16.79
CA ASP A 156 -18.29 -21.21 -16.56
C ASP A 156 -19.34 -20.84 -17.62
N ALA A 157 -19.45 -19.56 -18.01
CA ALA A 157 -20.31 -19.12 -19.11
C ALA A 157 -19.91 -19.74 -20.46
N THR A 158 -18.60 -19.86 -20.70
CA THR A 158 -18.08 -20.57 -21.88
C THR A 158 -18.50 -22.05 -21.86
N SER A 159 -18.36 -22.70 -20.70
CA SER A 159 -18.78 -24.10 -20.52
C SER A 159 -20.28 -24.27 -20.73
N ALA A 160 -21.09 -23.32 -20.27
CA ALA A 160 -22.54 -23.28 -20.46
C ALA A 160 -22.92 -23.07 -21.94
N ALA A 161 -22.24 -22.16 -22.64
CA ALA A 161 -22.43 -21.90 -24.06
C ALA A 161 -22.14 -23.13 -24.91
N VAL A 162 -21.04 -23.83 -24.62
CA VAL A 162 -20.74 -25.13 -25.25
C VAL A 162 -21.85 -26.14 -24.97
N ALA A 163 -22.27 -26.28 -23.71
CA ALA A 163 -23.30 -27.24 -23.36
C ALA A 163 -24.64 -26.94 -24.06
N LYS A 164 -24.95 -25.67 -24.27
CA LYS A 164 -26.11 -25.22 -25.04
C LYS A 164 -25.97 -25.54 -26.53
N ALA A 165 -24.81 -25.26 -27.14
CA ALA A 165 -24.51 -25.59 -28.54
C ALA A 165 -24.62 -27.11 -28.80
N LEU A 166 -24.13 -27.93 -27.86
CA LEU A 166 -24.26 -29.39 -27.87
C LEU A 166 -25.67 -29.89 -27.46
N GLN A 167 -26.64 -28.99 -27.30
CA GLN A 167 -28.03 -29.28 -26.88
C GLN A 167 -28.18 -30.03 -25.54
N GLN A 168 -27.14 -30.02 -24.70
CA GLN A 168 -27.15 -30.64 -23.37
C GLN A 168 -27.94 -29.80 -22.35
N HIS A 169 -27.97 -28.48 -22.54
CA HIS A 169 -28.69 -27.53 -21.68
C HIS A 169 -29.20 -26.31 -22.48
N ALA A 170 -30.34 -26.43 -23.16
CA ALA A 170 -30.87 -25.39 -24.05
C ALA A 170 -31.17 -24.04 -23.35
N ASP A 171 -31.43 -24.04 -22.04
CA ASP A 171 -31.83 -22.88 -21.24
C ASP A 171 -30.69 -22.29 -20.36
N ALA A 172 -29.43 -22.67 -20.58
CA ALA A 172 -28.33 -22.20 -19.76
C ALA A 172 -28.04 -20.69 -19.92
N ASP A 173 -27.77 -19.99 -18.81
CA ASP A 173 -27.34 -18.59 -18.81
C ASP A 173 -25.86 -18.49 -19.17
N THR A 174 -25.55 -17.67 -20.17
CA THR A 174 -24.21 -17.47 -20.75
C THR A 174 -23.71 -16.04 -20.53
N LYS A 175 -24.44 -15.25 -19.75
CA LYS A 175 -24.09 -13.86 -19.45
C LYS A 175 -23.17 -13.79 -18.25
N ILE A 176 -22.16 -12.95 -18.38
CA ILE A 176 -21.25 -12.57 -17.31
C ILE A 176 -21.35 -11.07 -17.06
N ALA A 177 -21.35 -10.68 -15.80
CA ALA A 177 -21.24 -9.29 -15.40
C ALA A 177 -19.81 -9.05 -14.90
N ILE A 178 -19.01 -8.32 -15.68
CA ILE A 178 -17.67 -7.88 -15.27
C ILE A 178 -17.85 -6.56 -14.52
N SER A 179 -17.44 -6.48 -13.26
CA SER A 179 -17.54 -5.25 -12.49
C SER A 179 -16.38 -5.09 -11.51
N VAL A 180 -15.71 -3.93 -11.55
CA VAL A 180 -14.83 -3.50 -10.46
C VAL A 180 -15.70 -2.72 -9.47
N SER A 181 -16.42 -3.44 -8.62
CA SER A 181 -17.34 -2.80 -7.68
C SER A 181 -16.64 -2.36 -6.39
N ALA A 182 -16.86 -1.10 -6.00
CA ALA A 182 -16.42 -0.56 -4.70
C ALA A 182 -16.96 -1.38 -3.51
N SER A 183 -18.06 -2.12 -3.71
CA SER A 183 -18.67 -3.02 -2.73
C SER A 183 -17.73 -4.15 -2.29
N VAL A 184 -16.94 -4.70 -3.22
CA VAL A 184 -15.99 -5.79 -2.93
C VAL A 184 -14.85 -5.27 -2.07
N VAL A 185 -14.42 -4.03 -2.31
CA VAL A 185 -13.41 -3.33 -1.52
C VAL A 185 -13.87 -3.22 -0.07
N SER A 186 -15.06 -2.66 0.16
CA SER A 186 -15.58 -2.48 1.52
C SER A 186 -15.79 -3.81 2.27
N ALA A 187 -16.26 -4.85 1.58
CA ALA A 187 -16.46 -6.17 2.20
C ALA A 187 -15.13 -6.87 2.53
N VAL A 188 -14.17 -6.85 1.59
CA VAL A 188 -12.87 -7.48 1.78
C VAL A 188 -12.04 -6.71 2.81
N LEU A 189 -12.11 -5.38 2.82
CA LEU A 189 -11.49 -4.56 3.86
C LEU A 189 -12.18 -4.72 5.21
N GLY A 190 -13.51 -4.82 5.28
CA GLY A 190 -14.20 -5.08 6.55
C GLY A 190 -13.69 -6.35 7.24
N VAL A 191 -13.44 -7.40 6.45
CA VAL A 191 -12.92 -8.69 6.94
C VAL A 191 -11.42 -8.63 7.22
N ALA A 192 -10.62 -7.96 6.38
CA ALA A 192 -9.17 -7.90 6.55
C ALA A 192 -8.73 -6.96 7.67
N THR A 193 -9.47 -5.87 7.91
CA THR A 193 -8.94 -4.73 8.69
C THR A 193 -9.46 -4.60 10.12
N GLY A 194 -10.54 -5.29 10.48
CA GLY A 194 -11.19 -5.10 11.78
C GLY A 194 -11.81 -3.71 11.97
N GLY A 195 -12.17 -3.02 10.88
CA GLY A 195 -13.12 -1.90 10.83
C GLY A 195 -12.64 -0.50 11.26
N ALA A 196 -11.73 -0.38 12.22
CA ALA A 196 -11.52 0.92 12.90
C ALA A 196 -10.51 1.88 12.23
N TRP A 197 -9.54 1.38 11.49
CA TRP A 197 -8.43 2.22 11.03
C TRP A 197 -8.63 2.81 9.63
N PHE A 198 -9.34 2.08 8.76
CA PHE A 198 -9.70 2.55 7.42
C PHE A 198 -10.90 3.49 7.39
N THR A 199 -11.74 3.46 8.42
CA THR A 199 -12.89 4.38 8.54
C THR A 199 -12.46 5.82 8.82
N ALA A 200 -11.25 6.01 9.37
CA ALA A 200 -10.65 7.33 9.55
C ALA A 200 -10.05 7.89 8.24
N SER A 201 -9.47 7.03 7.39
CA SER A 201 -9.06 7.39 6.02
C SER A 201 -10.28 7.29 5.09
N ALA A 202 -11.22 8.23 5.20
CA ALA A 202 -12.50 8.28 4.49
C ALA A 202 -12.41 8.38 2.94
N GLY A 203 -11.25 8.10 2.33
CA GLY A 203 -10.90 8.49 0.97
C GLY A 203 -10.77 7.39 -0.07
N VAL A 204 -10.86 6.09 0.28
CA VAL A 204 -10.78 5.01 -0.73
C VAL A 204 -12.08 4.88 -1.49
N VAL A 205 -12.39 5.89 -2.28
CA VAL A 205 -13.34 5.82 -3.38
C VAL A 205 -12.58 5.23 -4.55
N ILE A 206 -12.71 3.92 -4.77
CA ILE A 206 -12.40 3.37 -6.09
C ILE A 206 -13.42 4.00 -7.04
N GLY A 207 -12.94 4.71 -8.05
CA GLY A 207 -13.78 5.24 -9.13
C GLY A 207 -14.60 4.09 -9.69
N ALA A 208 -15.87 4.03 -9.30
CA ALA A 208 -16.76 2.98 -9.74
C ALA A 208 -17.05 3.18 -11.22
N SER A 209 -16.58 2.28 -12.08
CA SER A 209 -17.29 2.03 -13.32
C SER A 209 -18.57 1.27 -12.95
N SER A 210 -19.61 2.01 -12.56
CA SER A 210 -20.89 1.46 -12.10
C SER A 210 -21.67 0.75 -13.21
N ALA A 211 -21.26 0.90 -14.46
CA ALA A 211 -21.72 0.06 -15.56
C ALA A 211 -20.90 -1.24 -15.54
N GLY A 212 -21.33 -2.22 -14.74
CA GLY A 212 -20.85 -3.59 -14.92
C GLY A 212 -21.09 -4.00 -16.37
N LEU A 213 -20.02 -4.32 -17.10
CA LEU A 213 -20.15 -4.71 -18.50
C LEU A 213 -20.80 -6.09 -18.52
N GLN A 214 -22.00 -6.18 -19.07
CA GLN A 214 -22.61 -7.48 -19.35
C GLN A 214 -22.06 -7.98 -20.67
N LEU A 215 -21.25 -9.03 -20.61
CA LEU A 215 -20.81 -9.77 -21.80
C LEU A 215 -21.59 -11.07 -21.87
N ALA A 216 -21.93 -11.50 -23.07
CA ALA A 216 -22.51 -12.82 -23.31
C ALA A 216 -21.49 -13.66 -24.06
N VAL A 217 -21.27 -14.90 -23.59
CA VAL A 217 -20.56 -15.91 -24.36
C VAL A 217 -21.60 -16.73 -25.09
N ASP A 218 -22.04 -16.25 -26.26
CA ASP A 218 -23.06 -16.94 -27.06
C ASP A 218 -22.47 -17.44 -28.39
N GLY A 219 -23.07 -18.50 -28.91
CA GLY A 219 -22.71 -19.09 -30.19
C GLY A 219 -23.13 -20.54 -30.25
N ASP A 220 -23.44 -21.00 -31.45
CA ASP A 220 -23.76 -22.41 -31.72
C ASP A 220 -22.54 -23.14 -32.29
N LYS A 221 -21.43 -22.42 -32.50
CA LYS A 221 -20.19 -22.95 -33.06
C LYS A 221 -18.96 -22.67 -32.20
N PHE A 222 -17.96 -23.54 -32.29
CA PHE A 222 -16.66 -23.43 -31.62
C PHE A 222 -16.05 -22.05 -31.81
N ALA A 223 -15.97 -21.54 -33.05
CA ALA A 223 -15.35 -20.26 -33.33
C ALA A 223 -16.06 -19.09 -32.65
N GLU A 224 -17.38 -19.14 -32.53
CA GLU A 224 -18.21 -18.11 -31.89
C GLU A 224 -18.02 -18.13 -30.37
N VAL A 225 -18.15 -19.32 -29.77
CA VAL A 225 -17.96 -19.50 -28.33
C VAL A 225 -16.53 -19.17 -27.89
N ALA A 226 -15.51 -19.58 -28.67
CA ALA A 226 -14.12 -19.25 -28.41
C ALA A 226 -13.83 -17.74 -28.55
N ALA A 227 -14.45 -17.06 -29.52
CA ALA A 227 -14.34 -15.61 -29.66
C ALA A 227 -15.03 -14.86 -28.51
N GLY A 228 -16.18 -15.35 -28.05
CA GLY A 228 -16.89 -14.84 -26.88
C GLY A 228 -16.04 -14.97 -25.61
N TYR A 229 -15.46 -16.15 -25.37
CA TYR A 229 -14.51 -16.39 -24.28
C TYR A 229 -13.32 -15.43 -24.35
N LYS A 230 -12.68 -15.32 -25.53
CA LYS A 230 -11.53 -14.44 -25.71
C LYS A 230 -11.88 -12.99 -25.37
N THR A 231 -13.01 -12.49 -25.86
CA THR A 231 -13.49 -11.12 -25.60
C THR A 231 -13.75 -10.90 -24.11
N ALA A 232 -14.46 -11.83 -23.47
CA ALA A 232 -14.71 -11.81 -22.03
C ALA A 232 -13.42 -11.77 -21.22
N LYS A 233 -12.48 -12.66 -21.55
CA LYS A 233 -11.18 -12.75 -20.88
C LYS A 233 -10.33 -11.50 -21.09
N ASP A 234 -10.20 -11.02 -22.32
CA ASP A 234 -9.40 -9.84 -22.63
C ASP A 234 -9.96 -8.61 -21.90
N GLN A 235 -11.29 -8.50 -21.77
CA GLN A 235 -11.94 -7.45 -20.99
C GLN A 235 -11.65 -7.57 -19.49
N VAL A 236 -11.74 -8.77 -18.92
CA VAL A 236 -11.32 -9.06 -17.54
C VAL A 236 -9.88 -8.58 -17.35
N LEU A 237 -8.93 -9.12 -18.12
CA LEU A 237 -7.49 -8.82 -17.96
C LEU A 237 -7.17 -7.33 -18.12
N THR A 238 -7.74 -6.66 -19.13
CA THR A 238 -7.52 -5.22 -19.36
C THR A 238 -8.03 -4.40 -18.18
N THR A 239 -9.25 -4.70 -17.73
CA THR A 239 -9.89 -3.97 -16.62
C THR A 239 -9.06 -4.09 -15.34
N TYR A 240 -8.51 -5.27 -15.06
CA TYR A 240 -7.64 -5.46 -13.89
C TYR A 240 -6.27 -4.84 -14.05
N GLN A 241 -5.70 -4.89 -15.25
CA GLN A 241 -4.42 -4.23 -15.54
C GLN A 241 -4.51 -2.72 -15.27
N ASP A 242 -5.57 -2.05 -15.72
CA ASP A 242 -5.79 -0.62 -15.48
C ASP A 242 -5.85 -0.29 -13.97
N VAL A 243 -6.50 -1.15 -13.18
CA VAL A 243 -6.59 -0.99 -11.72
C VAL A 243 -5.23 -1.17 -11.06
N ILE A 244 -4.45 -2.17 -11.50
CA ILE A 244 -3.08 -2.42 -10.99
C ILE A 244 -2.17 -1.24 -11.33
N GLU A 245 -2.20 -0.76 -12.56
CA GLU A 245 -1.41 0.38 -13.03
C GLU A 245 -1.77 1.65 -12.26
N THR A 246 -3.06 1.88 -12.00
CA THR A 246 -3.52 3.01 -11.17
C THR A 246 -3.01 2.91 -9.73
N ALA A 247 -3.12 1.72 -9.11
CA ALA A 247 -2.64 1.52 -7.74
C ALA A 247 -1.11 1.66 -7.64
N LEU A 248 -0.37 1.15 -8.63
CA LEU A 248 1.08 1.28 -8.71
C LEU A 248 1.51 2.73 -8.93
N GLY A 249 0.84 3.45 -9.83
CA GLY A 249 1.09 4.87 -10.08
C GLY A 249 0.96 5.71 -8.81
N ARG A 250 -0.06 5.43 -7.98
CA ARG A 250 -0.23 6.09 -6.67
C ARG A 250 0.93 5.82 -5.71
N VAL A 251 1.47 4.60 -5.68
CA VAL A 251 2.62 4.25 -4.84
C VAL A 251 3.88 4.95 -5.37
N GLN A 252 4.09 4.95 -6.68
CA GLN A 252 5.23 5.63 -7.32
C GLN A 252 5.19 7.14 -7.13
N ASP A 253 4.00 7.75 -7.21
CA ASP A 253 3.81 9.16 -6.92
C ASP A 253 4.12 9.47 -5.44
N ALA A 254 3.65 8.64 -4.51
CA ALA A 254 3.97 8.77 -3.09
C ALA A 254 5.48 8.64 -2.82
N GLU A 255 6.16 7.69 -3.47
CA GLU A 255 7.61 7.51 -3.38
C GLU A 255 8.35 8.73 -3.96
N ARG A 256 7.94 9.23 -5.13
CA ARG A 256 8.54 10.41 -5.75
C ARG A 256 8.37 11.64 -4.85
N ASP A 257 7.19 11.85 -4.30
CA ASP A 257 6.91 12.95 -3.39
C ASP A 257 7.79 12.84 -2.14
N LEU A 258 7.92 11.65 -1.55
CA LEU A 258 8.79 11.38 -0.42
C LEU A 258 10.27 11.68 -0.72
N LEU A 259 10.76 11.30 -1.91
CA LEU A 259 12.15 11.55 -2.32
C LEU A 259 12.41 13.00 -2.76
N GLY A 260 11.39 13.70 -3.27
CA GLY A 260 11.46 15.12 -3.67
C GLY A 260 11.39 16.06 -2.47
N GLU A 261 10.68 15.64 -1.43
CA GLU A 261 10.98 15.76 -0.01
C GLU A 261 12.25 16.50 0.47
N LYS A 262 12.39 17.83 0.36
CA LYS A 262 13.44 18.52 1.14
C LYS A 262 12.99 18.63 2.60
N ASN A 263 13.15 17.55 3.35
CA ASN A 263 12.75 17.56 4.74
C ASN A 263 13.69 18.45 5.58
N GLU A 264 13.13 19.50 6.18
CA GLU A 264 13.86 20.47 7.00
C GLU A 264 14.56 19.82 8.20
N LEU A 265 14.12 18.63 8.64
CA LEU A 265 14.78 17.84 9.67
C LEU A 265 16.26 17.54 9.35
N PHE A 266 16.60 17.41 8.07
CA PHE A 266 17.97 17.15 7.63
C PHE A 266 18.78 18.44 7.39
N ALA A 267 18.17 19.61 7.54
CA ALA A 267 18.89 20.87 7.50
C ALA A 267 19.81 20.98 8.73
N PRO A 268 21.01 21.58 8.57
CA PRO A 268 21.89 21.81 9.71
C PRO A 268 21.20 22.74 10.71
N MET A 269 21.25 22.38 11.99
CA MET A 269 20.74 23.20 13.07
C MET A 269 21.48 24.56 13.15
N PRO A 270 20.87 25.61 13.73
CA PRO A 270 21.52 26.89 13.91
C PRO A 270 22.87 26.75 14.64
N PRO A 271 23.93 27.47 14.22
CA PRO A 271 25.23 27.40 14.87
C PRO A 271 25.18 27.74 16.38
N SER A 272 24.19 28.53 16.83
CA SER A 272 24.00 28.90 18.24
C SER A 272 23.74 27.74 19.18
N ILE A 273 23.36 26.56 18.68
CA ILE A 273 23.20 25.36 19.51
C ILE A 273 24.44 24.46 19.54
N THR A 274 25.44 24.74 18.71
CA THR A 274 26.68 23.98 18.67
C THR A 274 27.66 24.59 19.67
N VAL A 275 28.01 23.86 20.72
CA VAL A 275 28.91 24.35 21.79
C VAL A 275 30.27 24.86 21.25
N ALA A 276 30.74 24.25 20.17
CA ALA A 276 31.97 24.66 19.48
C ALA A 276 31.80 25.90 18.57
N SER A 277 30.59 26.44 18.42
CA SER A 277 30.34 27.64 17.61
C SER A 277 30.67 28.91 18.38
N PRO A 278 31.26 29.93 17.73
CA PRO A 278 31.42 31.27 18.32
C PRO A 278 30.09 31.94 18.70
N SER A 279 28.97 31.45 18.16
CA SER A 279 27.62 32.00 18.38
C SER A 279 26.84 31.27 19.48
N PHE A 280 27.46 30.33 20.21
CA PHE A 280 26.80 29.62 21.31
C PHE A 280 26.88 30.45 22.59
N HIS A 281 25.77 30.56 23.33
CA HIS A 281 25.70 31.25 24.62
C HIS A 281 24.88 30.45 25.63
N TYR A 282 25.32 30.38 26.89
CA TYR A 282 24.56 29.69 27.95
C TYR A 282 23.21 30.38 28.25
N GLY A 283 23.14 31.71 28.06
CA GLY A 283 21.89 32.46 28.18
C GLY A 283 20.81 32.04 27.18
N ASP A 284 21.17 31.37 26.09
CA ASP A 284 20.21 30.85 25.10
C ASP A 284 19.48 29.57 25.56
N PHE A 285 19.86 29.01 26.73
CA PHE A 285 19.31 27.80 27.34
C PHE A 285 18.90 28.02 28.80
N SER A 286 18.57 29.26 29.16
CA SER A 286 18.23 29.62 30.54
C SER A 286 16.88 29.05 30.95
N SER A 287 16.65 28.84 32.26
CA SER A 287 15.32 28.51 32.78
C SER A 287 15.02 29.38 33.98
N GLY A 288 13.88 30.08 33.95
CA GLY A 288 13.44 30.95 35.05
C GLY A 288 13.05 30.15 36.30
N ASP A 289 12.47 28.97 36.11
CA ASP A 289 11.93 28.13 37.18
C ASP A 289 12.92 27.07 37.70
N ARG A 290 13.98 26.77 36.95
CA ARG A 290 15.02 25.80 37.36
C ARG A 290 16.38 26.48 37.52
N PRO A 291 16.84 26.71 38.76
CA PRO A 291 18.15 27.28 38.98
C PRO A 291 19.25 26.34 38.47
N VAL A 292 20.32 26.91 37.91
CA VAL A 292 21.42 26.16 37.26
C VAL A 292 22.06 25.07 38.15
N VAL A 293 21.95 25.23 39.47
CA VAL A 293 22.40 24.26 40.48
C VAL A 293 21.69 22.90 40.42
N GLU A 294 20.52 22.82 39.81
CA GLU A 294 19.74 21.59 39.65
C GLU A 294 20.20 20.72 38.46
N PHE A 295 21.06 21.27 37.59
CA PHE A 295 21.66 20.53 36.49
C PHE A 295 22.91 19.76 36.96
N ASP A 296 23.54 18.99 36.06
CA ASP A 296 24.77 18.27 36.37
C ASP A 296 25.79 19.20 37.06
N PRO A 297 26.46 18.78 38.15
CA PRO A 297 27.38 19.63 38.91
C PRO A 297 28.45 20.33 38.06
N LYS A 298 28.82 19.75 36.90
CA LYS A 298 29.75 20.38 35.95
C LYS A 298 29.16 21.63 35.30
N VAL A 299 27.86 21.65 35.01
CA VAL A 299 27.16 22.79 34.41
C VAL A 299 27.13 23.97 35.39
N ASP A 300 26.79 23.71 36.66
CA ASP A 300 26.84 24.70 37.73
C ASP A 300 28.26 25.21 37.99
N GLN A 301 29.26 24.33 37.95
CA GLN A 301 30.67 24.72 38.07
C GLN A 301 31.10 25.66 36.93
N GLU A 302 30.75 25.37 35.68
CA GLU A 302 31.08 26.22 34.54
C GLU A 302 30.29 27.54 34.55
N HIS A 303 29.01 27.50 34.92
CA HIS A 303 28.18 28.70 35.08
C HIS A 303 28.78 29.68 36.10
N ARG A 304 29.21 29.18 37.27
CA ARG A 304 29.89 30.01 38.29
C ARG A 304 31.21 30.57 37.79
N LYS A 305 32.04 29.77 37.13
CA LYS A 305 33.30 30.24 36.53
C LYS A 305 33.08 31.38 35.54
N LEU A 306 32.01 31.33 34.75
CA LEU A 306 31.68 32.37 33.77
C LEU A 306 31.29 33.68 34.45
N ILE A 307 30.42 33.60 35.47
CA ILE A 307 30.00 34.76 36.28
C ILE A 307 31.20 35.37 37.01
N ASP A 308 32.06 34.55 37.61
CA ASP A 308 33.22 35.02 38.38
C ASP A 308 34.23 35.78 37.50
N GLN A 309 34.32 35.44 36.21
CA GLN A 309 35.31 36.00 35.29
C GLN A 309 34.80 37.21 34.49
N HIS A 310 33.50 37.26 34.21
CA HIS A 310 32.91 38.23 33.29
C HIS A 310 31.72 39.01 33.88
N GLY A 311 31.36 38.73 35.14
CA GLY A 311 30.14 39.21 35.76
C GLY A 311 28.87 38.59 35.16
N PRO A 312 27.67 39.00 35.62
CA PRO A 312 26.40 38.46 35.13
C PRO A 312 26.18 38.62 33.62
N ALA A 313 26.78 39.66 33.01
CA ALA A 313 26.69 39.92 31.58
C ALA A 313 27.45 38.90 30.71
N GLY A 314 28.41 38.16 31.29
CA GLY A 314 29.20 37.16 30.58
C GLY A 314 28.39 35.96 30.08
N LEU A 315 27.20 35.71 30.63
CA LEU A 315 26.29 34.64 30.19
C LEU A 315 25.66 34.90 28.82
N THR A 316 25.64 36.15 28.39
CA THR A 316 25.01 36.63 27.14
C THR A 316 25.99 37.38 26.23
N ASP A 317 27.28 37.47 26.60
CA ASP A 317 28.27 38.27 25.88
C ASP A 317 28.88 37.50 24.69
N PRO A 318 28.69 37.96 23.44
CA PRO A 318 29.26 37.33 22.25
C PRO A 318 30.79 37.32 22.18
N ALA A 319 31.48 38.11 23.02
CA ALA A 319 32.93 38.15 23.09
C ALA A 319 33.56 37.09 24.02
N THR A 320 32.77 36.28 24.73
CA THR A 320 33.27 35.23 25.63
C THR A 320 33.55 33.92 24.86
N PRO A 321 34.83 33.51 24.64
CA PRO A 321 35.12 32.35 23.81
C PRO A 321 34.91 31.05 24.61
N ILE A 322 33.80 30.37 24.36
CA ILE A 322 33.47 29.08 24.99
C ILE A 322 34.34 27.94 24.44
N GLN A 323 34.87 28.11 23.21
CA GLN A 323 35.69 27.13 22.46
C GLN A 323 36.96 26.61 23.16
N ARG A 324 37.50 27.26 24.21
CA ARG A 324 38.79 26.82 24.82
C ARG A 324 38.67 25.85 25.99
N ARG A 325 37.47 25.54 26.50
CA ARG A 325 37.34 24.90 27.83
C ARG A 325 36.78 23.48 27.87
N LEU A 326 36.17 23.00 26.79
CA LEU A 326 35.59 21.65 26.75
C LEU A 326 36.47 20.61 26.05
N ASP A 327 37.52 21.03 25.33
CA ASP A 327 38.55 20.16 24.72
C ASP A 327 39.74 19.88 25.69
N GLY A 328 39.56 20.11 27.00
CA GLY A 328 40.57 19.88 28.05
C GLY A 328 40.27 18.65 28.88
#